data_AF-A0A3D2CHC9-F1
#
_entry.id   AF-A0A3D2CHC9-F1
#
_cell.length_a   1.000
_cell.length_b   1.000
_cell.length_c   1.000
_cell.angle_alpha   90.00
_cell.angle_beta   90.00
_cell.angle_gamma   90.00
#
_symmetry.space_group_name_H-M   'P 1'
#
loop_
_entity.id
_entity.type
_entity.pdbx_description
1 polymer ?
#
loop_
_entity_poly.entity_id
_entity_poly.type
_entity_poly.pdbx_seq_one_letter_code
_entity_poly.pdbx_strand_id
1 'polypeptide(L)'
;MPKVTDRQGRPVSGQMPGLVEAIVIDNKDPDKLGRVKLKFPMLPEMPESFWARLVMPMAGKKRGWMTIPEVDDEVLVAFVHGDINHAIVIGSLFNGVDVPPYAN
;
A
#
# COMPACT_ATOMS: atom_id res chain seq x y z
N MET A 1 17.19 13.21 -5.75
CA MET A 1 16.93 11.94 -5.03
C MET A 1 17.91 11.82 -3.87
N PRO A 2 17.48 11.71 -2.60
CA PRO A 2 18.35 11.19 -1.57
C PRO A 2 18.65 9.74 -1.97
N LYS A 3 19.89 9.44 -2.34
CA LYS A 3 20.29 8.06 -2.59
C LYS A 3 20.30 7.36 -1.25
N VAL A 4 19.27 6.56 -0.95
CA VAL A 4 19.43 5.53 0.09
C VAL A 4 20.59 4.68 -0.38
N THR A 5 21.62 4.63 0.46
CA THR A 5 22.90 4.01 0.11
C THR A 5 23.14 2.90 1.12
N ASP A 6 23.54 1.71 0.66
CA ASP A 6 23.85 0.62 1.57
C ASP A 6 25.11 0.92 2.41
N ARG A 7 25.46 0.02 3.33
CA ARG A 7 26.69 0.15 4.15
C ARG A 7 27.98 0.21 3.32
N GLN A 8 27.94 -0.11 2.02
CA GLN A 8 29.06 -0.05 1.09
C GLN A 8 28.98 1.13 0.13
N GLY A 9 28.04 2.07 0.29
CA GLY A 9 27.97 3.26 -0.56
C GLY A 9 27.40 3.00 -1.96
N ARG A 10 26.75 1.85 -2.19
CA ARG A 10 26.09 1.55 -3.47
C ARG A 10 24.68 2.18 -3.53
N PRO A 11 24.30 2.78 -4.67
CA PRO A 11 22.94 3.27 -4.84
C PRO A 11 21.97 2.08 -4.76
N VAL A 12 21.09 2.10 -3.77
CA VAL A 12 20.06 1.07 -3.64
C VAL A 12 18.88 1.50 -4.50
N SER A 13 18.98 1.30 -5.81
CA SER A 13 17.87 1.53 -6.72
C SER A 13 16.75 0.53 -6.41
N GLY A 14 15.57 1.04 -6.03
CA GLY A 14 14.37 0.21 -5.87
C GLY A 14 14.16 -0.44 -4.50
N GLN A 15 14.95 -0.10 -3.47
CA GLN A 15 14.62 -0.48 -2.09
C GLN A 15 14.03 0.71 -1.34
N MET A 16 12.74 0.61 -1.00
CA MET A 16 12.11 1.46 -0.01
C MET A 16 12.08 0.74 1.34
N PRO A 17 13.01 1.04 2.26
CA PRO A 17 12.95 0.48 3.60
C PRO A 17 11.82 1.15 4.38
N GLY A 18 10.91 0.34 4.90
CA GLY A 18 9.87 0.79 5.85
C GLY A 18 8.46 0.73 5.29
N LEU A 19 7.59 1.53 5.89
CA LEU A 19 6.18 1.68 5.55
C LEU A 19 5.95 3.04 4.89
N VAL A 20 5.01 3.11 3.98
CA VAL A 20 4.62 4.37 3.32
C VAL A 20 3.11 4.52 3.31
N GLU A 21 2.65 5.76 3.44
CA GLU A 21 1.26 6.14 3.20
C GLU A 21 0.99 6.17 1.69
N ALA A 22 -0.16 5.67 1.30
CA ALA A 22 -0.62 5.67 -0.08
C ALA A 22 -2.13 5.93 -0.12
N ILE A 23 -2.62 6.33 -1.29
CA ILE A 23 -4.05 6.56 -1.54
C ILE A 23 -4.53 5.54 -2.56
N VAL A 24 -5.68 4.93 -2.30
CA VAL A 24 -6.33 4.03 -3.25
C VAL A 24 -6.85 4.81 -4.45
N ILE A 25 -6.51 4.36 -5.65
CA ILE A 25 -6.98 4.99 -6.91
C ILE A 25 -7.88 4.08 -7.73
N ASP A 26 -7.86 2.77 -7.46
CA ASP A 26 -8.77 1.81 -8.08
C ASP A 26 -8.90 0.57 -7.17
N ASN A 27 -10.13 0.13 -6.94
CA ASN A 27 -10.44 -1.10 -6.20
C ASN A 27 -11.20 -2.14 -7.06
N LYS A 28 -11.36 -1.89 -8.37
CA LYS A 28 -12.03 -2.78 -9.31
C LYS A 28 -11.04 -3.75 -9.95
N ASP A 29 -10.49 -4.65 -9.14
CA ASP A 29 -9.54 -5.66 -9.58
C ASP A 29 -10.11 -6.52 -10.74
N PRO A 30 -9.53 -6.48 -11.95
CA PRO A 30 -10.03 -7.22 -13.11
C PRO A 30 -9.96 -8.74 -12.92
N ASP A 31 -9.02 -9.22 -12.11
CA ASP A 31 -8.84 -10.64 -11.82
C ASP A 31 -9.71 -11.11 -10.63
N LYS A 32 -10.47 -10.20 -10.01
CA LYS A 32 -11.36 -10.46 -8.86
C LYS A 32 -10.61 -11.08 -7.66
N LEU A 33 -9.38 -10.65 -7.42
CA LEU A 33 -8.55 -11.10 -6.30
C LEU A 33 -8.63 -10.18 -5.07
N GLY A 34 -9.40 -9.10 -5.14
CA GLY A 34 -9.59 -8.16 -4.05
C GLY A 34 -8.37 -7.26 -3.80
N ARG A 35 -7.58 -6.98 -4.84
CA ARG A 35 -6.44 -6.06 -4.80
C ARG A 35 -6.86 -4.62 -5.07
N VAL A 36 -5.98 -3.68 -4.74
CA VAL A 36 -6.16 -2.25 -5.05
C VAL A 36 -4.96 -1.69 -5.82
N LYS A 37 -5.18 -0.66 -6.63
CA LYS A 37 -4.12 0.21 -7.14
C LYS A 37 -3.92 1.40 -6.23
N LEU A 38 -2.68 1.85 -6.15
CA LEU A 38 -2.24 2.88 -5.23
C LEU A 38 -1.50 4.00 -5.98
N LYS A 39 -1.68 5.24 -5.49
CA LYS A 39 -0.77 6.37 -5.74
C LYS A 39 -0.04 6.70 -4.43
N PHE A 40 1.18 7.23 -4.55
CA PHE A 40 2.02 7.53 -3.40
C PHE A 40 2.31 9.03 -3.37
N PRO A 41 1.59 9.83 -2.55
CA PRO A 41 1.69 11.29 -2.56
C PRO A 41 3.12 11.81 -2.33
N MET A 42 3.89 11.13 -1.50
CA MET A 42 5.30 11.47 -1.21
C MET A 42 6.25 11.17 -2.37
N LEU A 43 5.78 10.47 -3.41
CA LEU A 43 6.55 10.03 -4.58
C LEU A 43 5.76 10.35 -5.87
N PRO A 44 5.53 11.63 -6.20
CA PRO A 44 4.64 12.03 -7.29
C PRO A 44 5.15 11.64 -8.69
N GLU A 45 6.46 11.47 -8.83
CA GLU A 45 7.14 11.02 -10.06
C GLU A 45 6.93 9.53 -10.34
N MET A 46 6.39 8.80 -9.37
CA MET A 46 6.27 7.37 -9.43
C MET A 46 5.00 6.98 -10.18
N PRO A 47 5.09 6.04 -11.13
CA PRO A 47 3.90 5.52 -11.79
C PRO A 47 2.97 4.87 -10.76
N GLU A 48 1.69 4.76 -11.13
CA GLU A 48 0.70 4.00 -10.37
C GLU A 48 1.26 2.62 -9.98
N SER A 49 0.90 2.14 -8.79
CA SER A 49 1.34 0.85 -8.33
C SER A 49 0.86 -0.29 -9.24
N PHE A 50 1.56 -1.42 -9.17
CA PHE A 50 0.94 -2.71 -9.49
C PHE A 50 -0.23 -2.97 -8.52
N TRP A 51 -1.14 -3.89 -8.89
CA TRP A 51 -2.22 -4.32 -8.02
C TRP A 51 -1.68 -4.87 -6.70
N ALA A 52 -1.85 -4.12 -5.61
CA ALA A 52 -1.36 -4.44 -4.29
C ALA A 52 -2.33 -5.36 -3.55
N ARG A 53 -1.77 -6.36 -2.86
CA ARG A 53 -2.56 -7.26 -2.01
C ARG A 53 -2.84 -6.60 -0.66
N LEU A 54 -3.92 -7.01 -0.02
CA LEU A 54 -4.33 -6.52 1.29
C LEU A 54 -4.07 -7.60 2.34
N VAL A 55 -3.55 -7.19 3.49
CA VAL A 55 -3.56 -8.02 4.69
C VAL A 55 -5.00 -8.17 5.16
N MET A 56 -5.40 -9.41 5.42
CA MET A 56 -6.70 -9.75 5.99
C MET A 56 -6.49 -10.43 7.34
N PRO A 57 -7.35 -10.20 8.35
CA PRO A 57 -7.27 -10.89 9.63
C PRO A 57 -7.24 -12.41 9.51
N MET A 58 -7.92 -12.96 8.50
CA MET A 58 -7.82 -14.38 8.11
C MET A 58 -8.19 -14.54 6.62
N ALA A 59 -7.37 -15.30 5.89
CA ALA A 59 -7.61 -15.64 4.49
C ALA A 59 -7.28 -17.11 4.24
N GLY A 60 -8.17 -17.83 3.55
CA GLY A 60 -7.99 -19.23 3.19
C GLY A 60 -8.94 -19.68 2.09
N LYS A 61 -8.82 -20.93 1.65
CA LYS A 61 -9.65 -21.48 0.57
C LYS A 61 -11.14 -21.43 0.97
N LYS A 62 -11.92 -20.57 0.29
CA LYS A 62 -13.37 -20.37 0.49
C LYS A 62 -13.77 -19.96 1.92
N ARG A 63 -12.87 -19.31 2.66
CA ARG A 63 -13.12 -18.79 4.01
C ARG A 63 -12.19 -17.62 4.31
N GLY A 64 -12.67 -16.62 5.03
CA GLY A 64 -11.86 -15.45 5.36
C GLY A 64 -12.69 -14.24 5.71
N TRP A 65 -11.98 -13.19 6.08
CA TRP A 65 -12.48 -11.82 6.19
C TRP A 65 -12.03 -11.05 4.96
N MET A 66 -12.90 -10.18 4.44
CA MET A 66 -12.56 -9.32 3.32
C MET A 66 -13.13 -7.92 3.56
N THR A 67 -12.24 -6.96 3.69
CA THR A 67 -12.54 -5.54 3.78
C THR A 67 -11.64 -4.82 2.79
N ILE A 68 -12.22 -4.25 1.73
CA ILE A 68 -11.47 -3.56 0.68
C ILE A 68 -11.68 -2.06 0.87
N PRO A 69 -10.62 -1.24 0.98
CA PRO A 69 -10.74 0.21 1.03
C PRO A 69 -11.32 0.78 -0.27
N GLU A 70 -11.99 1.92 -0.16
CA GLU A 70 -12.59 2.62 -1.29
C GLU A 70 -11.58 3.52 -2.01
N VAL A 71 -11.93 3.94 -3.22
CA VAL A 71 -11.14 4.96 -3.94
C VAL A 71 -11.08 6.23 -3.09
N ASP A 72 -9.90 6.83 -3.06
CA ASP A 72 -9.50 7.97 -2.23
C ASP A 72 -9.23 7.69 -0.75
N ASP A 73 -9.45 6.47 -0.25
CA ASP A 73 -9.04 6.09 1.12
C ASP A 73 -7.51 6.09 1.28
N GLU A 74 -7.05 6.55 2.44
CA GLU A 74 -5.65 6.47 2.85
C GLU A 74 -5.31 5.12 3.47
N VAL A 75 -4.18 4.53 3.04
CA VAL A 75 -3.72 3.21 3.46
C VAL A 75 -2.23 3.20 3.79
N LEU A 76 -1.86 2.32 4.72
CA LEU A 76 -0.47 2.04 5.06
C LEU A 76 0.05 0.84 4.27
N VAL A 77 1.21 1.00 3.62
CA VAL A 77 1.77 0.03 2.68
C VAL A 77 3.15 -0.41 3.12
N ALA A 78 3.41 -1.72 3.05
CA ALA A 78 4.73 -2.32 3.17
C ALA A 78 5.21 -2.84 1.80
N PHE A 79 6.53 -2.86 1.60
CA PHE A 79 7.15 -3.41 0.41
C PHE A 79 7.90 -4.70 0.75
N VAL A 80 7.54 -5.80 0.09
CA VAL A 80 8.18 -7.11 0.32
C VAL A 80 9.65 -7.02 -0.05
N HIS A 81 10.54 -7.25 0.92
CA HIS A 81 11.99 -7.07 0.77
C HIS A 81 12.41 -5.68 0.27
N GLY A 82 11.57 -4.66 0.51
CA GLY A 82 11.78 -3.30 0.02
C GLY A 82 11.46 -3.09 -1.44
N ASP A 83 10.99 -4.12 -2.18
CA ASP A 83 10.63 -4.00 -3.59
C ASP A 83 9.28 -3.31 -3.76
N ILE A 84 9.35 -2.14 -4.39
CA ILE A 84 8.20 -1.30 -4.68
C ILE A 84 7.12 -1.96 -5.51
N ASN A 85 7.50 -2.90 -6.38
CA ASN A 85 6.56 -3.60 -7.24
C ASN A 85 5.77 -4.67 -6.47
N HIS A 86 6.22 -5.01 -5.26
CA HIS A 86 5.61 -5.97 -4.37
C HIS A 86 5.03 -5.28 -3.13
N ALA A 87 4.13 -4.33 -3.37
CA ALA A 87 3.38 -3.64 -2.33
C ALA A 87 2.32 -4.54 -1.66
N ILE A 88 2.19 -4.42 -0.34
CA ILE A 88 1.15 -5.03 0.47
C ILE A 88 0.53 -3.94 1.36
N VAL A 89 -0.77 -3.74 1.22
CA VAL A 89 -1.55 -2.88 2.12
C VAL A 89 -1.69 -3.59 3.47
N ILE A 90 -1.25 -2.95 4.54
CA ILE A 90 -1.30 -3.46 5.91
C ILE A 90 -2.65 -3.12 6.57
N GLY A 91 -3.21 -1.96 6.24
CA GLY A 91 -4.51 -1.49 6.73
C GLY A 91 -4.83 -0.07 6.25
N SER A 92 -6.04 0.39 6.52
CA SER A 92 -6.48 1.77 6.27
C SER A 92 -6.14 2.67 7.45
N LEU A 93 -5.95 3.96 7.18
CA LEU A 93 -5.66 4.99 8.16
C LEU A 93 -6.81 6.00 8.18
N PHE A 94 -7.30 6.33 9.37
CA PHE A 94 -8.06 7.57 9.54
C PHE A 94 -7.09 8.75 9.53
N ASN A 95 -7.55 9.89 9.02
CA ASN A 95 -6.75 11.09 8.82
C ASN A 95 -7.59 12.35 9.14
N GLY A 96 -7.10 13.53 8.73
CA GLY A 96 -7.79 14.81 8.98
C GLY A 96 -9.07 15.05 8.15
N VAL A 97 -9.34 14.19 7.16
CA VAL A 97 -10.53 14.21 6.29
C VAL A 97 -11.42 13.02 6.65
N ASP A 98 -10.88 11.81 6.59
CA ASP A 98 -11.55 10.56 6.95
C ASP A 98 -11.38 10.31 8.45
N VAL A 99 -12.34 10.78 9.22
CA VAL A 99 -12.33 10.66 10.68
C VAL A 99 -12.95 9.34 11.15
N PRO A 100 -12.54 8.82 12.33
CA PRO A 100 -13.19 7.65 12.93
C PRO A 100 -14.70 7.87 13.10
N PRO A 101 -15.54 6.83 12.93
CA PRO A 101 -17.00 6.97 12.99
C PRO A 101 -17.53 7.32 14.39
N TYR A 102 -16.71 7.10 15.43
CA TYR A 102 -17.03 7.42 16.82
C TYR A 102 -15.82 8.09 17.46
N ALA A 103 -16.09 9.13 18.26
CA ALA A 103 -15.09 9.72 19.15
C ALA A 103 -14.75 8.75 20.29
N ASN A 104 -13.53 8.88 20.82
CA ASN A 104 -13.00 8.07 21.92
C ASN A 104 -13.54 8.50 23.29
#